data_AF-A0A832ALJ1-F1
#
_entry.id   AF-A0A832ALJ1-F1
#
_cell.length_a   1.000
_cell.length_b   1.000
_cell.length_c   1.000
_cell.angle_alpha   90.00
_cell.angle_beta   90.00
_cell.angle_gamma   90.00
#
_symmetry.space_group_name_H-M   'P 1'
#
loop_
_entity.id
_entity.type
_entity.pdbx_description
1 polymer ?
#
loop_
_entity_poly.entity_id
_entity_poly.type
_entity_poly.pdbx_seq_one_letter_code
_entity_poly.pdbx_strand_id
1 'polypeptide(L)'
;PFFQNPARDALGLVDDDTYFELLDWLHGRLGDVAVHLGKTRDWDVLFVETHASDYANHFFLAQADPVSGASQATLERCRRGLARTYASMDRLVGRVLELADDGSVVVLGSDHGGTPSQFKPVDVNAVLEQAGFVAYRTDPRTGRRELDLSRTTALGVGLCHVFINLKGREPNGIVDPADYEEIQRKVVDALHGYVDPATGRHPFVLALARHDAEMLNLWGDLVGDVVYALHPAFDGAHGKQLPSARLGIGAQHSLFVMAGSGVRKGVALRRQVRVVDVAPTIAYLLGIRMPANVEGGVIYEALEDPDWPLTEIERRTAL
;
A
#
# COMPACT_ATOMS: atom_id res chain seq x y z
N PRO A 1 -5.67 -22.87 -2.31
CA PRO A 1 -4.83 -22.29 -3.38
C PRO A 1 -5.42 -20.93 -3.80
N PHE A 2 -4.76 -19.83 -3.43
CA PHE A 2 -5.19 -18.49 -3.82
C PHE A 2 -5.08 -18.34 -5.35
N PHE A 3 -6.22 -18.31 -6.03
CA PHE A 3 -6.34 -17.95 -7.46
C PHE A 3 -6.11 -16.44 -7.72
N GLN A 4 -5.71 -15.66 -6.71
CA GLN A 4 -5.40 -14.23 -6.85
C GLN A 4 -4.00 -13.97 -7.44
N ASN A 5 -3.07 -14.93 -7.36
CA ASN A 5 -1.69 -14.74 -7.83
C ASN A 5 -1.29 -15.28 -9.23
N PRO A 6 -2.15 -15.91 -10.06
CA PRO A 6 -1.69 -16.49 -11.33
C PRO A 6 -1.21 -15.41 -12.32
N ALA A 7 -1.64 -14.16 -12.16
CA ALA A 7 -1.27 -13.07 -13.07
C ALA A 7 0.12 -12.48 -12.76
N ARG A 8 0.46 -12.27 -11.48
CA ARG A 8 1.77 -11.72 -11.08
C ARG A 8 2.91 -12.62 -11.52
N ASP A 9 2.77 -13.91 -11.25
CA ASP A 9 3.83 -14.89 -11.55
C ASP A 9 3.90 -15.20 -13.06
N ALA A 10 2.86 -14.89 -13.84
CA ALA A 10 2.87 -15.03 -15.30
C ALA A 10 3.50 -13.84 -16.04
N LEU A 11 3.51 -12.64 -15.43
CA LEU A 11 4.10 -11.45 -16.06
C LEU A 11 5.60 -11.63 -16.31
N GLY A 12 6.00 -11.55 -17.58
CA GLY A 12 7.38 -11.82 -18.01
C GLY A 12 7.70 -13.30 -18.22
N LEU A 13 6.79 -14.23 -17.88
CA LEU A 13 6.85 -15.65 -18.26
C LEU A 13 5.99 -15.96 -19.49
N VAL A 14 4.89 -15.24 -19.69
CA VAL A 14 4.04 -15.27 -20.89
C VAL A 14 4.03 -13.91 -21.57
N ASP A 15 3.59 -13.87 -22.82
CA ASP A 15 3.41 -12.61 -23.54
C ASP A 15 2.26 -11.77 -22.95
N ASP A 16 2.29 -10.47 -23.24
CA ASP A 16 1.31 -9.52 -22.68
C ASP A 16 -0.13 -9.89 -23.07
N ASP A 17 -0.37 -10.37 -24.29
CA ASP A 17 -1.72 -10.68 -24.74
C ASP A 17 -2.31 -11.86 -23.97
N THR A 18 -1.54 -12.92 -23.79
CA THR A 18 -1.90 -14.06 -22.94
C THR A 18 -2.14 -13.62 -21.49
N TYR A 19 -1.29 -12.75 -20.94
CA TYR A 19 -1.50 -12.21 -19.59
C TYR A 19 -2.85 -11.49 -19.47
N PHE A 20 -3.19 -10.63 -20.44
CA PHE A 20 -4.43 -9.87 -20.39
C PHE A 20 -5.67 -10.74 -20.67
N GLU A 21 -5.57 -11.80 -21.48
CA GLU A 21 -6.63 -12.79 -21.61
C GLU A 21 -6.96 -13.44 -20.25
N LEU A 22 -5.92 -13.84 -19.50
CA LEU A 22 -6.09 -14.42 -18.17
C LEU A 22 -6.63 -13.41 -17.15
N LEU A 23 -6.17 -12.15 -17.22
CA LEU A 23 -6.69 -11.08 -16.36
C LEU A 23 -8.17 -10.82 -16.62
N ASP A 24 -8.57 -10.73 -17.89
CA ASP A 24 -9.96 -10.52 -18.29
C ASP A 24 -10.85 -11.69 -17.89
N TRP A 25 -10.35 -12.93 -18.06
CA TRP A 25 -11.04 -14.11 -17.56
C TRP A 25 -11.22 -14.05 -16.03
N LEU A 26 -10.16 -13.74 -15.28
CA LEU A 26 -10.20 -13.65 -13.82
C LEU A 26 -11.21 -12.60 -13.33
N HIS A 27 -11.12 -11.38 -13.86
CA HIS A 27 -12.06 -10.31 -13.52
C HIS A 27 -13.50 -10.66 -13.92
N GLY A 28 -13.71 -11.27 -15.09
CA GLY A 28 -15.02 -11.78 -15.51
C GLY A 28 -15.59 -12.79 -14.51
N ARG A 29 -14.77 -13.78 -14.10
CA ARG A 29 -15.18 -14.78 -13.09
C ARG A 29 -15.46 -14.16 -11.73
N LEU A 30 -14.65 -13.21 -11.29
CA LEU A 30 -14.87 -12.50 -10.03
C LEU A 30 -16.19 -11.72 -10.05
N GLY A 31 -16.47 -11.00 -11.14
CA GLY A 31 -17.73 -10.30 -11.35
C GLY A 31 -18.94 -11.25 -11.39
N ASP A 32 -18.84 -12.38 -12.08
CA ASP A 32 -19.90 -13.40 -12.12
C ASP A 32 -20.20 -14.00 -10.73
N VAL A 33 -19.16 -14.28 -9.95
CA VAL A 33 -19.33 -14.79 -8.57
C VAL A 33 -19.98 -13.73 -7.70
N ALA A 34 -19.53 -12.47 -7.78
CA ALA A 34 -20.10 -11.36 -7.03
C ALA A 34 -21.59 -11.18 -7.36
N VAL A 35 -21.95 -11.14 -8.64
CA VAL A 35 -23.35 -11.02 -9.10
C VAL A 35 -24.19 -12.22 -8.67
N HIS A 36 -23.66 -13.44 -8.79
CA HIS A 36 -24.37 -14.64 -8.37
C HIS A 36 -24.67 -14.62 -6.87
N LEU A 37 -23.67 -14.32 -6.03
CA LEU A 37 -23.86 -14.24 -4.58
C LEU A 37 -24.82 -13.11 -4.21
N GLY A 38 -24.66 -11.92 -4.80
CA GLY A 38 -25.53 -10.77 -4.55
C GLY A 38 -26.99 -10.95 -4.97
N LYS A 39 -27.28 -11.86 -5.92
CA LYS A 39 -28.65 -12.19 -6.35
C LYS A 39 -29.27 -13.39 -5.64
N THR A 40 -28.47 -14.25 -5.02
CA THR A 40 -28.94 -15.53 -4.47
C THR A 40 -28.85 -15.63 -2.96
N ARG A 41 -28.28 -14.62 -2.30
CA ARG A 41 -28.12 -14.53 -0.85
C ARG A 41 -28.58 -13.15 -0.40
N ASP A 42 -29.07 -13.07 0.83
CA ASP A 42 -29.25 -11.79 1.49
C ASP A 42 -27.87 -11.21 1.86
N TRP A 43 -27.71 -9.91 1.70
CA TRP A 43 -26.47 -9.21 2.03
C TRP A 43 -26.75 -7.77 2.45
N ASP A 44 -26.02 -7.30 3.47
CA ASP A 44 -25.96 -5.89 3.86
C ASP A 44 -24.74 -5.20 3.23
N VAL A 45 -23.65 -5.95 3.02
CA VAL A 45 -22.40 -5.47 2.42
C VAL A 45 -21.77 -6.55 1.54
N LEU A 46 -21.32 -6.14 0.36
CA LEU A 46 -20.52 -6.96 -0.55
C LEU A 46 -19.17 -6.29 -0.80
N PHE A 47 -18.08 -7.00 -0.49
CA PHE A 47 -16.72 -6.58 -0.85
C PHE A 47 -16.23 -7.39 -2.06
N VAL A 48 -15.75 -6.68 -3.07
CA VAL A 48 -15.07 -7.27 -4.24
C VAL A 48 -13.71 -6.58 -4.38
N GLU A 49 -12.66 -7.37 -4.47
CA GLU A 49 -11.27 -6.90 -4.39
C GLU A 49 -10.45 -7.54 -5.50
N THR A 50 -9.60 -6.74 -6.15
CA THR A 50 -8.62 -7.22 -7.13
C THR A 50 -7.27 -6.57 -6.88
N HIS A 51 -6.22 -7.39 -6.86
CA HIS A 51 -4.83 -6.97 -6.74
C HIS A 51 -4.23 -6.51 -8.09
N ALA A 52 -4.99 -6.48 -9.18
CA ALA A 52 -4.46 -6.24 -10.53
C ALA A 52 -3.70 -4.90 -10.67
N SER A 53 -4.14 -3.84 -9.97
CA SER A 53 -3.47 -2.54 -10.00
C SER A 53 -2.08 -2.57 -9.36
N ASP A 54 -1.87 -3.38 -8.32
CA ASP A 54 -0.57 -3.56 -7.68
C ASP A 54 0.43 -4.21 -8.65
N TYR A 55 -0.01 -5.27 -9.34
CA TYR A 55 0.82 -5.91 -10.36
C TYR A 55 1.13 -4.96 -11.51
N ALA A 56 0.14 -4.18 -11.94
CA ALA A 56 0.37 -3.18 -12.96
C ALA A 56 1.34 -2.08 -12.50
N ASN A 57 1.36 -1.74 -11.22
CA ASN A 57 2.35 -0.82 -10.66
C ASN A 57 3.77 -1.38 -10.80
N HIS A 58 3.98 -2.63 -10.38
CA HIS A 58 5.30 -3.26 -10.42
C HIS A 58 5.81 -3.53 -11.84
N PHE A 59 4.96 -3.98 -12.77
CA PHE A 59 5.39 -4.43 -14.09
C PHE A 59 5.30 -3.35 -15.17
N PHE A 60 4.28 -2.49 -15.11
CA PHE A 60 4.04 -1.48 -16.14
C PHE A 60 4.35 -0.07 -15.64
N LEU A 61 3.79 0.38 -14.50
CA LEU A 61 3.97 1.76 -14.02
C LEU A 61 5.44 2.12 -13.82
N ALA A 62 6.22 1.16 -13.28
CA ALA A 62 7.66 1.29 -13.09
C ALA A 62 8.40 1.85 -14.32
N GLN A 63 7.91 1.56 -15.54
CA GLN A 63 8.52 1.95 -16.82
C GLN A 63 7.53 2.65 -17.78
N ALA A 64 6.42 3.20 -17.28
CA ALA A 64 5.41 3.88 -18.11
C ALA A 64 5.66 5.40 -18.26
N ASP A 65 6.65 5.92 -17.55
CA ASP A 65 6.99 7.35 -17.51
C ASP A 65 8.46 7.58 -17.93
N PRO A 66 8.75 8.63 -18.73
CA PRO A 66 10.12 9.01 -19.09
C PRO A 66 11.10 9.17 -17.91
N VAL A 67 10.62 9.47 -16.69
CA VAL A 67 11.48 9.51 -15.49
C VAL A 67 12.22 8.20 -15.25
N SER A 68 11.72 7.08 -15.77
CA SER A 68 12.36 5.76 -15.68
C SER A 68 13.58 5.57 -16.57
N GLY A 69 13.80 6.47 -17.53
CA GLY A 69 14.86 6.31 -18.53
C GLY A 69 14.63 5.16 -19.52
N ALA A 70 13.43 4.58 -19.56
CA ALA A 70 13.12 3.50 -20.48
C ALA A 70 13.08 3.97 -21.95
N SER A 71 13.62 3.15 -22.85
CA SER A 71 12.87 2.65 -24.01
C SER A 71 11.64 3.43 -24.52
N GLN A 72 11.65 4.14 -25.65
CA GLN A 72 10.37 4.62 -26.22
C GLN A 72 9.39 3.46 -26.52
N ALA A 73 9.91 2.32 -26.99
CA ALA A 73 9.10 1.11 -27.19
C ALA A 73 8.59 0.53 -25.85
N THR A 74 9.42 0.57 -24.80
CA THR A 74 9.06 0.12 -23.45
C THR A 74 8.00 1.02 -22.82
N LEU A 75 8.15 2.34 -22.93
CA LEU A 75 7.17 3.32 -22.46
C LEU A 75 5.80 3.06 -23.08
N GLU A 76 5.75 2.86 -24.39
CA GLU A 76 4.50 2.58 -25.10
C GLU A 76 3.87 1.24 -24.66
N ARG A 77 4.68 0.17 -24.57
CA ARG A 77 4.23 -1.12 -24.04
C ARG A 77 3.63 -0.98 -22.64
N CYS A 78 4.32 -0.30 -21.74
CA CYS A 78 3.90 -0.16 -20.35
C CYS A 78 2.65 0.71 -20.20
N ARG A 79 2.54 1.81 -20.95
CA ARG A 79 1.33 2.64 -20.97
C ARG A 79 0.11 1.87 -21.46
N ARG A 80 0.28 1.06 -22.51
CA ARG A 80 -0.76 0.15 -22.99
C ARG A 80 -1.11 -0.92 -21.94
N GLY A 81 -0.11 -1.45 -21.23
CA GLY A 81 -0.33 -2.40 -20.14
C GLY A 81 -1.15 -1.82 -18.99
N LEU A 82 -0.84 -0.59 -18.56
CA LEU A 82 -1.65 0.15 -17.59
C LEU A 82 -3.08 0.34 -18.10
N ALA A 83 -3.25 0.85 -19.32
CA ALA A 83 -4.58 1.09 -19.90
C ALA A 83 -5.42 -0.19 -19.98
N ARG A 84 -4.84 -1.32 -20.39
CA ARG A 84 -5.53 -2.62 -20.45
C ARG A 84 -5.91 -3.14 -19.06
N THR A 85 -5.03 -2.97 -18.07
CA THR A 85 -5.32 -3.35 -16.67
C THR A 85 -6.53 -2.58 -16.16
N TYR A 86 -6.51 -1.25 -16.25
CA TYR A 86 -7.61 -0.42 -15.77
C TYR A 86 -8.89 -0.63 -16.58
N ALA A 87 -8.82 -0.90 -17.89
CA ALA A 87 -10.00 -1.25 -18.68
C ALA A 87 -10.63 -2.59 -18.25
N SER A 88 -9.81 -3.55 -17.81
CA SER A 88 -10.31 -4.82 -17.25
C SER A 88 -10.99 -4.62 -15.89
N MET A 89 -10.38 -3.81 -15.02
CA MET A 89 -10.96 -3.42 -13.73
C MET A 89 -12.27 -2.63 -13.90
N ASP A 90 -12.34 -1.73 -14.88
CA ASP A 90 -13.55 -0.96 -15.20
C ASP A 90 -14.72 -1.89 -15.59
N ARG A 91 -14.46 -2.93 -16.40
CA ARG A 91 -15.47 -3.97 -16.70
C ARG A 91 -15.93 -4.73 -15.46
N LEU A 92 -15.02 -5.07 -14.55
CA LEU A 92 -15.38 -5.69 -13.27
C LEU A 92 -16.28 -4.77 -12.43
N VAL A 93 -15.93 -3.49 -12.31
CA VAL A 93 -16.75 -2.50 -11.61
C VAL A 93 -18.13 -2.41 -12.26
N GLY A 94 -18.20 -2.27 -13.59
CA GLY A 94 -19.47 -2.25 -14.33
C GLY A 94 -20.32 -3.49 -14.08
N ARG A 95 -19.71 -4.68 -14.01
CA ARG A 95 -20.39 -5.94 -13.71
C ARG A 95 -20.98 -5.97 -12.30
N VAL A 96 -20.23 -5.50 -11.30
CA VAL A 96 -20.70 -5.45 -9.90
C VAL A 96 -21.81 -4.40 -9.74
N LEU A 97 -21.72 -3.28 -10.47
CA LEU A 97 -22.74 -2.23 -10.47
C LEU A 97 -24.12 -2.70 -10.98
N GLU A 98 -24.22 -3.83 -11.67
CA GLU A 98 -25.52 -4.44 -12.00
C GLU A 98 -26.34 -4.89 -10.77
N LEU A 99 -25.70 -5.02 -9.60
CA LEU A 99 -26.38 -5.31 -8.33
C LEU A 99 -26.96 -4.05 -7.67
N ALA A 100 -26.48 -2.86 -8.05
CA ALA A 100 -26.87 -1.62 -7.40
C ALA A 100 -28.29 -1.20 -7.80
N ASP A 101 -29.05 -0.75 -6.81
CA ASP A 101 -30.40 -0.19 -6.93
C ASP A 101 -30.49 1.20 -6.26
N ASP A 102 -31.70 1.76 -6.19
CA ASP A 102 -31.95 3.08 -5.60
C ASP A 102 -31.63 3.14 -4.08
N GLY A 103 -31.50 2.00 -3.41
CA GLY A 103 -31.12 1.88 -2.00
C GLY A 103 -29.63 1.63 -1.79
N SER A 104 -28.87 1.40 -2.86
CA SER A 104 -27.47 0.97 -2.78
C SER A 104 -26.52 2.16 -2.67
N VAL A 105 -25.47 2.00 -1.86
CA VAL A 105 -24.29 2.87 -1.84
C VAL A 105 -23.08 2.07 -2.31
N VAL A 106 -22.36 2.61 -3.28
CA VAL A 106 -21.15 2.01 -3.85
C VAL A 106 -19.94 2.81 -3.38
N VAL A 107 -18.96 2.11 -2.82
CA VAL A 107 -17.66 2.67 -2.45
C VAL A 107 -16.60 1.96 -3.27
N LEU A 108 -15.80 2.73 -4.02
CA LEU A 108 -14.61 2.25 -4.72
C LEU A 108 -13.40 2.92 -4.08
N GLY A 109 -12.44 2.13 -3.64
CA GLY A 109 -11.21 2.64 -3.04
C GLY A 109 -10.00 1.79 -3.37
N SER A 110 -8.81 2.35 -3.14
CA SER A 110 -7.56 1.59 -3.11
C SER A 110 -6.88 1.68 -1.75
N ASP A 111 -6.08 0.68 -1.42
CA ASP A 111 -5.25 0.65 -0.22
C ASP A 111 -4.05 1.59 -0.34
N HIS A 112 -3.45 1.65 -1.53
CA HIS A 112 -2.40 2.61 -1.87
C HIS A 112 -2.43 3.01 -3.35
N GLY A 113 -1.55 3.94 -3.72
CA GLY A 113 -1.21 4.26 -5.10
C GLY A 113 0.10 3.60 -5.54
N GLY A 114 0.80 4.21 -6.48
CA GLY A 114 2.10 3.73 -6.95
C GLY A 114 2.85 4.80 -7.72
N THR A 115 4.18 4.65 -7.81
CA THR A 115 5.05 5.54 -8.59
C THR A 115 5.86 4.76 -9.61
N PRO A 116 6.21 5.36 -10.77
CA PRO A 116 7.26 4.86 -11.63
C PRO A 116 8.60 4.72 -10.88
N SER A 117 9.51 3.94 -11.43
CA SER A 117 10.87 3.82 -10.90
C SER A 117 11.79 4.81 -11.61
N GLN A 118 12.70 5.47 -10.90
CA GLN A 118 13.69 6.37 -11.51
C GLN A 118 15.12 5.87 -11.28
N PHE A 119 15.48 5.59 -10.02
CA PHE A 119 16.78 5.03 -9.67
C PHE A 119 16.63 3.61 -9.16
N LYS A 120 17.76 2.93 -9.00
CA LYS A 120 17.79 1.63 -8.34
C LYS A 120 17.24 1.78 -6.91
N PRO A 121 16.32 0.91 -6.46
CA PRO A 121 15.82 0.96 -5.10
C PRO A 121 16.95 0.83 -4.08
N VAL A 122 16.88 1.62 -3.00
CA VAL A 122 17.87 1.57 -1.93
C VAL A 122 17.69 0.30 -1.12
N ASP A 123 18.78 -0.45 -0.98
CA ASP A 123 18.89 -1.56 -0.03
C ASP A 123 19.34 -1.00 1.32
N VAL A 124 18.37 -0.85 2.25
CA VAL A 124 18.64 -0.27 3.57
C VAL A 124 19.59 -1.15 4.39
N ASN A 125 19.60 -2.46 4.20
CA ASN A 125 20.55 -3.32 4.91
C ASN A 125 21.97 -3.15 4.37
N ALA A 126 22.14 -2.79 3.10
CA ALA A 126 23.45 -2.39 2.58
C ALA A 126 23.91 -1.04 3.17
N VAL A 127 22.99 -0.08 3.37
CA VAL A 127 23.30 1.20 4.05
C VAL A 127 23.72 0.95 5.49
N LEU A 128 22.97 0.12 6.21
CA LEU A 128 23.27 -0.23 7.61
C LEU A 128 24.55 -1.06 7.75
N GLU A 129 24.88 -1.92 6.77
CA GLU A 129 26.16 -2.62 6.71
C GLU A 129 27.32 -1.65 6.53
N GLN A 130 27.20 -0.70 5.58
CA GLN A 130 28.23 0.32 5.36
C GLN A 130 28.48 1.18 6.61
N ALA A 131 27.43 1.45 7.39
CA ALA A 131 27.51 2.18 8.65
C ALA A 131 27.96 1.31 9.86
N GLY A 132 28.15 0.00 9.66
CA GLY A 132 28.66 -0.92 10.69
C GLY A 132 27.61 -1.53 11.63
N PHE A 133 26.31 -1.41 11.31
CA PHE A 133 25.23 -1.99 12.12
C PHE A 133 24.88 -3.42 11.72
N VAL A 134 24.93 -3.73 10.43
CA VAL A 134 24.66 -5.07 9.89
C VAL A 134 25.96 -5.77 9.57
N ALA A 135 26.08 -7.03 10.00
CA ALA A 135 27.22 -7.87 9.71
C ALA A 135 26.79 -9.13 8.97
N TYR A 136 27.58 -9.51 7.96
CA TYR A 136 27.44 -10.79 7.29
C TYR A 136 28.68 -11.66 7.52
N ARG A 137 28.47 -12.97 7.56
CA ARG A 137 29.53 -13.98 7.45
C ARG A 137 29.41 -14.68 6.09
N THR A 138 30.52 -15.18 5.58
CA THR A 138 30.52 -15.98 4.36
C THR A 138 30.55 -17.45 4.74
N ASP A 139 29.58 -18.23 4.28
CA ASP A 139 29.63 -19.69 4.39
C ASP A 139 30.85 -20.20 3.59
N PRO A 140 31.85 -20.81 4.25
CA PRO A 140 33.07 -21.26 3.57
C PRO A 140 32.83 -22.38 2.56
N ARG A 141 31.69 -23.09 2.65
CA ARG A 141 31.34 -24.20 1.75
C ARG A 141 30.58 -23.73 0.51
N THR A 142 29.65 -22.78 0.68
CA THR A 142 28.76 -22.33 -0.41
C THR A 142 29.15 -20.96 -0.97
N GLY A 143 30.01 -20.20 -0.28
CA GLY A 143 30.35 -18.83 -0.60
C GLY A 143 29.20 -17.84 -0.38
N ARG A 144 28.06 -18.29 0.14
CA ARG A 144 26.90 -17.42 0.37
C ARG A 144 27.14 -16.51 1.57
N ARG A 145 26.72 -15.26 1.44
CA ARG A 145 26.69 -14.31 2.55
C ARG A 145 25.45 -14.60 3.39
N GLU A 146 25.66 -14.85 4.66
CA GLU A 146 24.62 -15.09 5.65
C GLU A 146 24.65 -14.00 6.71
N LEU A 147 23.47 -13.55 7.14
CA LEU A 147 23.36 -12.57 8.21
C LEU A 147 23.98 -13.13 9.50
N ASP A 148 24.85 -12.34 10.12
CA ASP A 148 25.49 -12.66 11.40
C ASP A 148 24.87 -11.82 12.52
N LEU A 149 23.82 -12.38 13.14
CA LEU A 149 23.11 -11.72 14.25
C LEU A 149 23.99 -11.52 15.49
N SER A 150 25.07 -12.28 15.66
CA SER A 150 25.99 -12.11 16.81
C SER A 150 26.83 -10.83 16.72
N ARG A 151 26.89 -10.22 15.53
CA ARG A 151 27.63 -8.99 15.22
C ARG A 151 26.75 -7.88 14.67
N THR A 152 25.46 -8.15 14.47
CA THR A 152 24.49 -7.17 13.96
C THR A 152 23.81 -6.47 15.14
N THR A 153 23.96 -5.16 15.22
CA THR A 153 23.38 -4.32 16.29
C THR A 153 22.03 -3.73 15.90
N ALA A 154 21.81 -3.46 14.61
CA ALA A 154 20.52 -3.03 14.08
C ALA A 154 20.29 -3.59 12.67
N LEU A 155 19.04 -3.90 12.33
CA LEU A 155 18.66 -4.57 11.08
C LEU A 155 17.36 -3.97 10.51
N GLY A 156 17.37 -3.66 9.22
CA GLY A 156 16.15 -3.34 8.48
C GLY A 156 15.28 -4.60 8.30
N VAL A 157 14.04 -4.55 8.77
CA VAL A 157 13.07 -5.65 8.70
C VAL A 157 11.75 -5.15 8.14
N GLY A 158 11.17 -5.92 7.21
CA GLY A 158 9.93 -5.54 6.53
C GLY A 158 10.15 -4.39 5.55
N LEU A 159 9.28 -3.38 5.61
CA LEU A 159 9.33 -2.23 4.73
C LEU A 159 10.16 -1.10 5.37
N CYS A 160 9.53 -0.28 6.21
CA CYS A 160 10.06 1.00 6.68
C CYS A 160 10.66 0.97 8.10
N HIS A 161 11.01 -0.22 8.62
CA HIS A 161 11.43 -0.40 10.01
C HIS A 161 12.87 -0.89 10.13
N VAL A 162 13.59 -0.35 11.11
CA VAL A 162 14.86 -0.88 11.59
C VAL A 162 14.69 -1.27 13.06
N PHE A 163 15.07 -2.50 13.40
CA PHE A 163 15.04 -3.04 14.75
C PHE A 163 16.45 -3.17 15.29
N ILE A 164 16.64 -2.78 16.55
CA ILE A 164 17.86 -2.93 17.33
C ILE A 164 17.84 -4.33 17.97
N ASN A 165 18.96 -5.04 17.85
CA ASN A 165 19.15 -6.38 18.41
C ASN A 165 19.41 -6.29 19.92
N LEU A 166 18.38 -5.95 20.69
CA LEU A 166 18.40 -5.55 22.09
C LEU A 166 18.36 -6.77 23.02
N LYS A 167 19.26 -6.79 24.01
CA LYS A 167 19.27 -7.83 25.05
C LYS A 167 17.96 -7.84 25.83
N GLY A 168 17.39 -9.03 25.99
CA GLY A 168 16.14 -9.25 26.73
C GLY A 168 14.86 -9.02 25.92
N ARG A 169 14.95 -8.50 24.69
CA ARG A 169 13.82 -8.39 23.75
C ARG A 169 13.98 -9.37 22.59
N GLU A 170 15.13 -9.37 21.93
CA GLU A 170 15.45 -10.32 20.88
C GLU A 170 16.07 -11.61 21.48
N PRO A 171 15.78 -12.82 20.94
CA PRO A 171 16.24 -14.08 21.52
C PRO A 171 17.76 -14.18 21.76
N ASN A 172 18.55 -13.51 20.92
CA ASN A 172 20.01 -13.45 21.03
C ASN A 172 20.52 -12.00 20.93
N GLY A 173 19.80 -11.07 21.55
CA GLY A 173 20.15 -9.64 21.60
C GLY A 173 21.59 -9.41 22.07
N ILE A 174 22.28 -8.46 21.43
CA ILE A 174 23.68 -8.11 21.73
C ILE A 174 23.86 -6.67 22.23
N VAL A 175 22.90 -5.79 21.96
CA VAL A 175 22.92 -4.39 22.43
C VAL A 175 22.43 -4.33 23.86
N ASP A 176 23.21 -3.74 24.76
CA ASP A 176 22.79 -3.52 26.15
C ASP A 176 21.69 -2.45 26.21
N PRO A 177 20.68 -2.58 27.09
CA PRO A 177 19.62 -1.56 27.22
C PRO A 177 20.12 -0.15 27.52
N ALA A 178 21.27 -0.02 28.18
CA ALA A 178 21.91 1.27 28.43
C ALA A 178 22.41 1.98 27.14
N ASP A 179 22.71 1.22 26.09
CA ASP A 179 23.23 1.73 24.82
C ASP A 179 22.11 1.96 23.78
N TYR A 180 20.88 1.56 24.08
CA TYR A 180 19.75 1.56 23.15
C TYR A 180 19.55 2.91 22.45
N GLU A 181 19.43 4.00 23.22
CA GLU A 181 19.20 5.34 22.68
C GLU A 181 20.38 5.84 21.84
N GLU A 182 21.62 5.49 22.23
CA GLU A 182 22.81 5.86 21.47
C GLU A 182 22.84 5.14 20.12
N ILE A 183 22.57 3.83 20.09
CA ILE A 183 22.49 3.06 18.85
C ILE A 183 21.34 3.58 17.97
N GLN A 184 20.17 3.85 18.54
CA GLN A 184 19.02 4.40 17.81
C GLN A 184 19.38 5.73 17.13
N ARG A 185 20.01 6.68 17.85
CA ARG A 185 20.49 7.94 17.25
C ARG A 185 21.50 7.71 16.14
N LYS A 186 22.49 6.85 16.35
CA LYS A 186 23.51 6.55 15.32
C LYS A 186 22.89 5.92 14.06
N VAL A 187 21.86 5.09 14.20
CA VAL A 187 21.11 4.55 13.06
C VAL A 187 20.41 5.67 12.31
N VAL A 188 19.69 6.55 13.02
CA VAL A 188 19.04 7.73 12.42
C VAL A 188 20.05 8.60 11.65
N ASP A 189 21.19 8.93 12.28
CA ASP A 189 22.25 9.72 11.67
C ASP A 189 22.85 9.05 10.43
N ALA A 190 23.03 7.72 10.45
CA ALA A 190 23.53 6.96 9.31
C ALA A 190 22.56 6.99 8.11
N LEU A 191 21.25 6.88 8.36
CA LEU A 191 20.25 6.97 7.29
C LEU A 191 20.19 8.38 6.69
N HIS A 192 20.19 9.43 7.52
CA HIS A 192 20.21 10.82 7.04
C HIS A 192 21.52 11.18 6.31
N GLY A 193 22.65 10.70 6.83
CA GLY A 193 23.97 10.94 6.26
C GLY A 193 24.26 10.15 4.98
N TYR A 194 23.44 9.15 4.64
CA TYR A 194 23.66 8.33 3.46
C TYR A 194 23.45 9.13 2.17
N VAL A 195 24.47 9.09 1.31
CA VAL A 195 24.44 9.61 -0.05
C VAL A 195 24.54 8.43 -1.00
N ASP A 196 23.54 8.27 -1.87
CA ASP A 196 23.60 7.24 -2.90
C ASP A 196 24.74 7.56 -3.88
N PRO A 197 25.73 6.68 -4.05
CA PRO A 197 26.94 6.97 -4.82
C PRO A 197 26.67 7.07 -6.33
N ALA A 198 25.58 6.48 -6.83
CA ALA A 198 25.23 6.54 -8.25
C ALA A 198 24.64 7.89 -8.64
N THR A 199 23.90 8.53 -7.73
CA THR A 199 23.15 9.77 -7.99
C THR A 199 23.71 10.99 -7.27
N GLY A 200 24.51 10.80 -6.22
CA GLY A 200 25.00 11.88 -5.35
C GLY A 200 23.91 12.52 -4.49
N ARG A 201 22.76 11.85 -4.31
CA ARG A 201 21.59 12.39 -3.59
C ARG A 201 21.33 11.63 -2.31
N HIS A 202 20.65 12.28 -1.36
CA HIS A 202 20.12 11.66 -0.15
C HIS A 202 18.80 10.95 -0.45
N PRO A 203 18.70 9.61 -0.29
CA PRO A 203 17.47 8.88 -0.59
C PRO A 203 16.40 8.99 0.48
N PHE A 204 16.78 9.20 1.74
CA PHE A 204 15.86 9.21 2.88
C PHE A 204 15.21 10.59 3.04
N VAL A 205 13.88 10.63 3.03
CA VAL A 205 13.08 11.82 3.33
C VAL A 205 13.04 12.06 4.84
N LEU A 206 12.96 10.96 5.60
CA LEU A 206 13.04 10.97 7.06
C LEU A 206 13.63 9.66 7.56
N ALA A 207 14.21 9.75 8.75
CA ALA A 207 14.46 8.66 9.67
C ALA A 207 14.16 9.19 11.07
N LEU A 208 13.30 8.50 11.81
CA LEU A 208 12.75 8.92 13.10
C LEU A 208 12.96 7.81 14.12
N ALA A 209 13.27 8.20 15.36
CA ALA A 209 13.18 7.28 16.48
C ALA A 209 11.73 6.80 16.65
N ARG A 210 11.54 5.59 17.18
CA ARG A 210 10.22 4.99 17.40
C ARG A 210 9.24 5.90 18.14
N HIS A 211 9.72 6.68 19.11
CA HIS A 211 8.85 7.58 19.87
C HIS A 211 8.29 8.73 19.01
N ASP A 212 9.08 9.25 18.07
CA ASP A 212 8.66 10.32 17.16
C ASP A 212 7.76 9.77 16.04
N ALA A 213 7.89 8.49 15.70
CA ALA A 213 7.12 7.84 14.64
C ALA A 213 5.61 7.77 14.94
N GLU A 214 5.19 8.01 16.19
CA GLU A 214 3.78 8.17 16.57
C GLU A 214 3.09 9.23 15.70
N MET A 215 3.81 10.31 15.33
CA MET A 215 3.27 11.37 14.48
C MET A 215 2.89 10.89 13.07
N LEU A 216 3.37 9.73 12.66
CA LEU A 216 3.07 9.06 11.38
C LEU A 216 2.03 7.94 11.54
N ASN A 217 1.35 7.86 12.69
CA ASN A 217 0.49 6.75 13.09
C ASN A 217 1.22 5.40 13.16
N LEU A 218 2.52 5.42 13.48
CA LEU A 218 3.35 4.24 13.68
C LEU A 218 3.80 4.16 15.13
N TRP A 219 3.00 3.50 15.95
CA TRP A 219 3.26 3.26 17.38
C TRP A 219 2.90 1.82 17.79
N GLY A 220 3.30 1.41 18.99
CA GLY A 220 3.04 0.06 19.52
C GLY A 220 4.17 -0.94 19.28
N ASP A 221 4.00 -2.16 19.79
CA ASP A 221 5.07 -3.14 19.97
C ASP A 221 5.72 -3.65 18.70
N LEU A 222 4.99 -3.60 17.58
CA LEU A 222 5.44 -4.08 16.27
C LEU A 222 6.19 -3.02 15.45
N VAL A 223 6.31 -1.79 15.97
CA VAL A 223 7.03 -0.72 15.29
C VAL A 223 8.53 -0.82 15.59
N GLY A 224 9.34 -0.76 14.54
CA GLY A 224 10.79 -0.72 14.64
C GLY A 224 11.30 0.43 15.50
N ASP A 225 12.52 0.27 16.03
CA ASP A 225 13.18 1.28 16.84
C ASP A 225 13.54 2.54 16.04
N VAL A 226 13.73 2.40 14.73
CA VAL A 226 13.80 3.51 13.79
C VAL A 226 12.83 3.26 12.64
N VAL A 227 12.08 4.29 12.28
CA VAL A 227 11.18 4.30 11.12
C VAL A 227 11.72 5.25 10.08
N TYR A 228 11.70 4.87 8.81
CA TYR A 228 12.22 5.69 7.72
C TYR A 228 11.26 5.78 6.55
N ALA A 229 11.44 6.81 5.72
CA ALA A 229 10.80 6.89 4.41
C ALA A 229 11.80 7.36 3.35
N LEU A 230 11.66 6.85 2.14
CA LEU A 230 12.47 7.16 0.97
C LEU A 230 11.76 8.18 0.08
N HIS A 231 12.56 8.97 -0.63
CA HIS A 231 12.09 9.71 -1.79
C HIS A 231 11.57 8.70 -2.83
N PRO A 232 10.47 8.99 -3.55
CA PRO A 232 9.86 8.05 -4.48
C PRO A 232 10.80 7.56 -5.58
N ALA A 233 11.81 8.36 -5.93
CA ALA A 233 12.83 7.98 -6.90
C ALA A 233 13.70 6.77 -6.47
N PHE A 234 13.67 6.37 -5.20
CA PHE A 234 14.55 5.36 -4.59
C PHE A 234 13.84 4.14 -3.95
N ASP A 235 12.51 4.00 -4.07
CA ASP A 235 11.73 2.96 -3.37
C ASP A 235 11.36 1.76 -4.26
N GLY A 236 11.08 1.99 -5.55
CA GLY A 236 10.83 0.91 -6.52
C GLY A 236 9.37 0.47 -6.69
N ALA A 237 8.41 1.20 -6.14
CA ALA A 237 7.02 1.39 -6.61
C ALA A 237 6.15 1.99 -5.49
N HIS A 238 6.16 1.36 -4.32
CA HIS A 238 5.49 1.77 -3.07
C HIS A 238 6.07 0.98 -1.88
N GLY A 239 5.67 1.36 -0.66
CA GLY A 239 5.96 0.61 0.57
C GLY A 239 6.97 1.29 1.51
N LYS A 240 7.96 2.03 0.98
CA LYS A 240 8.88 2.83 1.82
C LYS A 240 8.74 4.33 1.58
N GLN A 241 7.72 4.76 0.84
CA GLN A 241 7.42 6.18 0.59
C GLN A 241 6.42 6.74 1.60
N LEU A 242 6.44 8.07 1.77
CA LEU A 242 5.33 8.77 2.43
C LEU A 242 4.05 8.74 1.59
N PRO A 243 2.85 8.74 2.20
CA PRO A 243 1.57 8.78 1.47
C PRO A 243 1.42 9.97 0.52
N SER A 244 2.13 11.07 0.80
CA SER A 244 2.13 12.28 -0.02
C SER A 244 3.04 12.21 -1.25
N ALA A 245 3.82 11.13 -1.41
CA ALA A 245 4.79 11.01 -2.47
C ALA A 245 4.15 10.99 -3.88
N ARG A 246 4.83 11.66 -4.81
CA ARG A 246 4.47 11.77 -6.24
C ARG A 246 5.73 11.68 -7.08
N LEU A 247 5.65 11.02 -8.23
CA LEU A 247 6.74 10.93 -9.19
C LEU A 247 6.18 10.62 -10.58
N GLY A 248 6.55 11.42 -11.59
CA GLY A 248 6.04 11.27 -12.95
C GLY A 248 4.51 11.26 -12.98
N ILE A 249 3.93 10.32 -13.72
CA ILE A 249 2.49 10.07 -13.81
C ILE A 249 1.85 9.42 -12.56
N GLY A 250 2.63 9.04 -11.53
CA GLY A 250 2.16 8.28 -10.37
C GLY A 250 2.21 9.04 -9.04
N ALA A 251 1.47 8.52 -8.06
CA ALA A 251 1.40 9.03 -6.69
C ALA A 251 1.01 7.92 -5.71
N GLN A 252 1.42 8.03 -4.44
CA GLN A 252 1.04 7.09 -3.36
C GLN A 252 -0.37 7.32 -2.81
N HIS A 253 -0.98 8.45 -3.13
CA HIS A 253 -2.36 8.71 -2.70
C HIS A 253 -3.32 7.68 -3.28
N SER A 254 -4.13 7.10 -2.40
CA SER A 254 -5.18 6.17 -2.77
C SER A 254 -6.35 6.85 -3.50
N LEU A 255 -7.09 6.05 -4.27
CA LEU A 255 -8.36 6.45 -4.84
C LEU A 255 -9.47 6.29 -3.79
N PHE A 256 -10.43 7.22 -3.78
CA PHE A 256 -11.70 7.05 -3.07
C PHE A 256 -12.83 7.68 -3.91
N VAL A 257 -13.86 6.89 -4.21
CA VAL A 257 -15.07 7.29 -4.92
C VAL A 257 -16.27 6.71 -4.18
N MET A 258 -17.30 7.52 -4.00
CA MET A 258 -18.57 7.08 -3.42
C MET A 258 -19.72 7.51 -4.34
N ALA A 259 -20.71 6.65 -4.53
CA ALA A 259 -21.87 6.91 -5.38
C ALA A 259 -23.10 6.16 -4.88
N GLY A 260 -24.29 6.55 -5.33
CA GLY A 260 -25.55 5.86 -5.00
C GLY A 260 -26.45 6.68 -4.07
N SER A 261 -27.28 5.98 -3.30
CA SER A 261 -28.33 6.56 -2.46
C SER A 261 -27.78 7.52 -1.40
N GLY A 262 -28.36 8.72 -1.31
CA GLY A 262 -27.94 9.75 -0.34
C GLY A 262 -26.53 10.33 -0.54
N VAL A 263 -25.84 10.01 -1.63
CA VAL A 263 -24.47 10.49 -1.93
C VAL A 263 -24.50 11.68 -2.88
N ARG A 264 -23.73 12.73 -2.56
CA ARG A 264 -23.61 13.93 -3.40
C ARG A 264 -22.98 13.60 -4.74
N LYS A 265 -23.57 14.13 -5.81
CA LYS A 265 -23.13 13.90 -7.19
C LYS A 265 -22.17 14.97 -7.68
N GLY A 266 -21.12 14.56 -8.39
CA GLY A 266 -20.23 15.46 -9.14
C GLY A 266 -19.40 16.40 -8.26
N VAL A 267 -19.12 16.03 -7.01
CA VAL A 267 -18.35 16.84 -6.07
C VAL A 267 -16.97 16.24 -5.82
N ALA A 268 -15.95 17.11 -5.76
CA ALA A 268 -14.68 16.76 -5.17
C ALA A 268 -14.74 17.06 -3.67
N LEU A 269 -14.34 16.11 -2.83
CA LEU A 269 -14.25 16.29 -1.39
C LEU A 269 -13.13 17.29 -1.07
N ARG A 270 -13.41 18.23 -0.16
CA ARG A 270 -12.46 19.24 0.33
C ARG A 270 -11.64 18.72 1.48
N ARG A 271 -12.20 17.86 2.34
CA ARG A 271 -11.43 17.20 3.39
C ARG A 271 -10.45 16.19 2.81
N GLN A 272 -9.33 16.00 3.49
CA GLN A 272 -8.51 14.81 3.26
C GLN A 272 -9.27 13.59 3.75
N VAL A 273 -9.47 12.61 2.86
CA VAL A 273 -10.00 11.29 3.21
C VAL A 273 -8.82 10.38 3.50
N ARG A 274 -8.85 9.75 4.67
CA ARG A 274 -7.87 8.73 5.07
C ARG A 274 -8.50 7.36 4.89
N VAL A 275 -7.69 6.33 4.61
CA VAL A 275 -8.18 4.94 4.49
C VAL A 275 -8.95 4.50 5.74
N VAL A 276 -8.52 4.93 6.92
CA VAL A 276 -9.19 4.65 8.20
C VAL A 276 -10.59 5.26 8.32
N ASP A 277 -10.96 6.22 7.46
CA ASP A 277 -12.28 6.85 7.43
C ASP A 277 -13.35 6.00 6.70
N VAL A 278 -12.93 4.98 5.95
CA VAL A 278 -13.84 4.13 5.15
C VAL A 278 -14.71 3.26 6.05
N ALA A 279 -14.10 2.53 6.99
CA ALA A 279 -14.82 1.65 7.91
C ALA A 279 -15.91 2.36 8.74
N PRO A 280 -15.65 3.51 9.41
CA PRO A 280 -16.71 4.21 10.13
C PRO A 280 -17.79 4.77 9.22
N THR A 281 -17.45 5.17 7.99
CA THR A 281 -18.44 5.63 7.01
C THR A 281 -19.38 4.50 6.61
N ILE A 282 -18.87 3.32 6.30
CA ILE A 282 -19.69 2.14 6.00
C ILE A 282 -20.55 1.74 7.22
N ALA A 283 -19.97 1.72 8.42
CA ALA A 283 -20.71 1.39 9.63
C ALA A 283 -21.89 2.36 9.88
N TYR A 284 -21.65 3.66 9.65
CA TYR A 284 -22.68 4.69 9.77
C TYR A 284 -23.79 4.53 8.73
N LEU A 285 -23.44 4.27 7.47
CA LEU A 285 -24.41 4.05 6.38
C LEU A 285 -25.33 2.85 6.63
N LEU A 286 -24.79 1.80 7.26
CA LEU A 286 -25.54 0.57 7.57
C LEU A 286 -26.34 0.65 8.86
N GLY A 287 -26.16 1.71 9.67
CA GLY A 287 -26.79 1.80 10.98
C GLY A 287 -26.28 0.77 11.99
N ILE A 288 -25.08 0.21 11.77
CA ILE A 288 -24.49 -0.77 12.68
C ILE A 288 -23.65 -0.09 13.75
N ARG A 289 -23.37 -0.83 14.83
CA ARG A 289 -22.49 -0.35 15.90
C ARG A 289 -21.09 -0.07 15.35
N MET A 290 -20.55 1.09 15.70
CA MET A 290 -19.19 1.48 15.34
C MET A 290 -18.18 0.44 15.85
N PRO A 291 -17.21 -0.01 15.02
CA PRO A 291 -16.16 -0.90 15.49
C PRO A 291 -15.35 -0.26 16.62
N ALA A 292 -14.92 -1.06 17.60
CA ALA A 292 -14.34 -0.55 18.86
C ALA A 292 -13.02 0.23 18.68
N ASN A 293 -12.24 -0.09 17.64
CA ASN A 293 -10.90 0.47 17.41
C ASN A 293 -10.87 1.43 16.20
N VAL A 294 -11.97 2.14 15.95
CA VAL A 294 -12.02 3.14 14.88
C VAL A 294 -11.19 4.37 15.27
N GLU A 295 -10.26 4.74 14.39
CA GLU A 295 -9.50 6.00 14.47
C GLU A 295 -9.96 7.04 13.42
N GLY A 296 -10.67 6.57 12.40
CA GLY A 296 -11.21 7.40 11.33
C GLY A 296 -12.48 8.15 11.71
N GLY A 297 -12.88 9.08 10.86
CA GLY A 297 -14.15 9.80 11.00
C GLY A 297 -15.06 9.60 9.79
N VAL A 298 -16.37 9.50 10.03
CA VAL A 298 -17.40 9.41 8.99
C VAL A 298 -17.23 10.52 7.96
N ILE A 299 -17.30 10.19 6.68
CA ILE A 299 -17.13 11.13 5.55
C ILE A 299 -18.47 11.82 5.25
N TYR A 300 -18.98 12.61 6.20
CA TYR A 300 -20.25 13.34 6.04
C TYR A 300 -20.29 14.26 4.82
N GLU A 301 -19.13 14.81 4.41
CA GLU A 301 -19.05 15.68 3.23
C GLU A 301 -19.52 14.99 1.94
N ALA A 302 -19.46 13.65 1.88
CA ALA A 302 -19.90 12.88 0.74
C ALA A 302 -21.42 12.66 0.69
N LEU A 303 -22.16 12.95 1.77
CA LEU A 303 -23.61 12.74 1.85
C LEU A 303 -24.39 14.02 1.48
N GLU A 304 -25.54 13.86 0.84
CA GLU A 304 -26.45 14.97 0.51
C GLU A 304 -27.04 15.59 1.78
N ASP A 305 -27.42 14.72 2.72
CA ASP A 305 -27.83 15.04 4.08
C ASP A 305 -27.01 14.15 5.04
N PRO A 306 -26.19 14.74 5.93
CA PRO A 306 -25.41 13.99 6.92
C PRO A 306 -26.25 13.06 7.81
N ASP A 307 -27.52 13.40 8.06
CA ASP A 307 -28.42 12.66 8.94
C ASP A 307 -29.34 11.69 8.17
N TRP A 308 -29.18 11.59 6.85
CA TRP A 308 -29.97 10.69 6.00
C TRP A 308 -29.96 9.23 6.49
N PRO A 309 -28.80 8.62 6.84
CA PRO A 309 -28.78 7.24 7.31
C PRO A 309 -29.61 7.05 8.59
N LEU A 310 -29.55 8.00 9.53
CA LEU A 310 -30.32 7.94 10.78
C LEU A 310 -31.81 8.00 10.51
N THR A 311 -32.24 8.93 9.64
CA THR A 311 -33.64 9.08 9.25
C THR A 311 -34.17 7.82 8.56
N GLU A 312 -33.36 7.18 7.72
CA GLU A 312 -33.73 5.95 7.02
C GLU A 312 -33.85 4.75 8.00
N ILE A 313 -32.97 4.65 8.99
CA ILE A 313 -33.04 3.63 10.04
C ILE A 313 -34.30 3.81 10.89
N GLU A 314 -34.62 5.04 11.30
CA GLU A 314 -35.85 5.35 12.05
C GLU A 314 -37.10 4.95 11.26
N ARG A 315 -37.13 5.25 9.95
CA ARG A 315 -38.24 4.83 9.07
C ARG A 315 -38.39 3.32 9.00
N ARG A 316 -37.29 2.57 8.88
CA ARG A 316 -37.30 1.10 8.80
C ARG A 316 -37.68 0.43 10.12
N THR A 317 -37.35 1.05 11.26
CA THR A 317 -37.62 0.51 12.59
C THR A 317 -38.99 0.90 13.15
N ALA A 318 -39.64 1.92 12.58
CA ALA A 318 -41.00 2.35 12.91
C ALA A 318 -42.12 1.55 12.18
N LEU A 319 -41.75 0.71 11.21
CA LEU A 319 -42.63 -0.22 10.47
C LEU A 319 -42.64 -1.61 11.12
#